data_AF-A0A1H0UHN3-F1
#
_entry.id   AF-A0A1H0UHN3-F1
#
_cell.length_a   1.000
_cell.length_b   1.000
_cell.length_c   1.000
_cell.angle_alpha   90.00
_cell.angle_beta   90.00
_cell.angle_gamma   90.00
#
_symmetry.space_group_name_H-M   'P 1'
#
loop_
_entity.id
_entity.type
_entity.pdbx_description
1 polymer ?
#
loop_
_entity_poly.entity_id
_entity_poly.type
_entity_poly.pdbx_seq_one_letter_code
_entity_poly.pdbx_strand_id
1 'polypeptide(L)'
;NDQAYAYRLVAVDTHGNRSPAATASATPTDLTPPGAPTAPSATAGERQVVVAWTAPADADVVGYRVLQAGTPVATATGTTTTVTGLAPGTAVTVTVVAVDGHGNTSAASAAVTATPYDRTAPAAPTAVTGRAGNGSATISWTAPADPDALAYRVYRDGALVTTVSASPTTVTGLTNGTTYSFIVVAVDPSGNASAASAAAVVVPVAGTVPAQGSGDTGGLAASADGRYVVVGTRAKLESSDTNTAYELYRIDRAAGTATRIAPLPAAATSADATNSAAPAISDDGRYVALATTVALVAADTNRLADVYRLDTTTGTWALVSVPASGKVSGTVAGTELQAGSAVSATSPAVVVSGDGDLVLFYSSRSDLGPADANGVVDVYAKRMSTGAVTRVSTSATGGDLPRSATGPALALTPDGRFALFPATGSGGPVVLYRKTLTGAGAGQATVVSTIGSTEVGVFRDTGDVDLSDDGRYVAFVTSARPTAPGSSGSVGLAYRKDTATGALAALGDGQTTAWEHQIALDPTGRWGFFSTTAAVTGDTNGHTDVFRRDLQAGTVVLVTADADGRPVTGPAGAVAAAEYGRVIAVSGDLVVLTTSQGLLPADTNRVRDLYVKDLAAGTALSPVA
;
A
#
# COMPACT_ATOMS: atom_id res chain seq x y z
N ASN A 1 -80.55 4.37 -8.07
CA ASN A 1 -79.54 3.31 -7.91
C ASN A 1 -79.48 2.89 -6.44
N ASP A 2 -78.87 1.74 -6.15
CA ASP A 2 -78.56 1.20 -4.81
C ASP A 2 -79.74 0.82 -3.91
N GLN A 3 -80.92 0.67 -4.53
CA GLN A 3 -82.08 0.09 -3.88
C GLN A 3 -82.35 -1.29 -4.49
N ALA A 4 -82.38 -2.32 -3.65
CA ALA A 4 -82.69 -3.68 -4.09
C ALA A 4 -84.19 -3.81 -4.36
N TYR A 5 -84.56 -4.16 -5.59
CA TYR A 5 -85.94 -4.44 -5.98
C TYR A 5 -86.15 -5.95 -6.07
N ALA A 6 -87.22 -6.45 -5.45
CA ALA A 6 -87.64 -7.83 -5.55
C ALA A 6 -88.81 -7.96 -6.55
N TYR A 7 -88.64 -8.83 -7.54
CA TYR A 7 -89.64 -9.15 -8.54
C TYR A 7 -90.19 -10.54 -8.27
N ARG A 8 -91.51 -10.69 -8.45
CA ARG A 8 -92.21 -11.95 -8.29
C ARG A 8 -92.91 -12.30 -9.60
N LEU A 9 -92.48 -13.39 -10.24
CA LEU A 9 -93.03 -13.86 -11.51
C LEU A 9 -93.83 -15.15 -11.29
N VAL A 10 -95.03 -15.19 -11.84
CA VAL A 10 -95.87 -16.39 -11.94
C VAL A 10 -96.23 -16.60 -13.40
N ALA A 11 -96.16 -17.85 -13.88
CA ALA A 11 -96.74 -18.20 -15.16
C ALA A 11 -98.24 -18.41 -14.97
N VAL A 12 -99.04 -17.93 -15.91
CA VAL A 12 -100.50 -18.12 -15.92
C VAL A 12 -100.87 -18.86 -17.20
N ASP A 13 -101.58 -19.98 -17.08
CA ASP A 13 -102.03 -20.74 -18.26
C ASP A 13 -103.27 -20.10 -18.93
N THR A 14 -103.72 -20.67 -20.05
CA THR A 14 -104.88 -20.17 -20.82
C THR A 14 -106.22 -20.28 -20.08
N HIS A 15 -106.25 -20.96 -18.93
CA HIS A 15 -107.42 -21.14 -18.07
C HIS A 15 -107.29 -20.37 -16.74
N GLY A 16 -106.23 -19.58 -16.56
CA GLY A 16 -106.04 -18.72 -15.40
C GLY A 16 -105.30 -19.36 -14.21
N ASN A 17 -104.80 -20.60 -14.31
CA ASN A 17 -104.06 -21.23 -13.22
C ASN A 17 -102.65 -20.63 -13.11
N ARG A 18 -102.21 -20.31 -11.89
CA ARG A 18 -100.92 -19.65 -11.61
C ARG A 18 -99.90 -20.63 -11.04
N SER A 19 -98.66 -20.60 -11.52
CA SER A 19 -97.54 -21.34 -10.91
C SER A 19 -97.20 -20.82 -9.51
N PRO A 20 -96.46 -21.59 -8.68
CA PRO A 20 -95.69 -21.02 -7.59
C PRO A 20 -94.81 -19.87 -8.13
N ALA A 21 -94.66 -18.83 -7.34
CA ALA A 21 -93.95 -17.67 -7.80
C ALA A 21 -92.45 -17.81 -7.65
N ALA A 22 -91.72 -17.56 -8.73
CA ALA A 22 -90.29 -17.36 -8.70
C ALA A 22 -89.99 -15.93 -8.22
N THR A 23 -88.98 -15.77 -7.38
CA THR A 23 -88.48 -14.46 -6.94
C THR A 23 -87.10 -14.21 -7.51
N ALA A 24 -86.89 -13.01 -8.03
CA ALA A 24 -85.57 -12.50 -8.41
C ALA A 24 -85.37 -11.13 -7.79
N SER A 25 -84.17 -10.82 -7.33
CA SER A 25 -83.81 -9.48 -6.87
C SER A 25 -82.79 -8.85 -7.80
N ALA A 26 -82.94 -7.56 -8.09
CA ALA A 26 -81.95 -6.77 -8.81
C ALA A 26 -81.74 -5.44 -8.08
N THR A 27 -80.49 -5.01 -7.98
CA THR A 27 -80.11 -3.69 -7.45
C THR A 27 -79.55 -2.88 -8.61
N PRO A 28 -80.28 -1.89 -9.14
CA PRO A 28 -79.75 -0.98 -10.15
C PRO A 28 -78.56 -0.22 -9.55
N THR A 29 -77.38 -0.30 -10.15
CA THR A 29 -76.21 0.51 -9.77
C THR A 29 -76.10 1.71 -10.70
N ASP A 30 -75.46 2.78 -10.23
CA ASP A 30 -75.13 3.87 -11.14
C ASP A 30 -74.06 3.42 -12.13
N LEU A 31 -74.32 3.72 -13.40
CA LEU A 31 -73.42 3.46 -14.53
C LEU A 31 -73.19 4.73 -15.35
N THR A 32 -73.70 5.88 -14.88
CA THR A 32 -73.58 7.17 -15.57
C THR A 32 -72.34 7.86 -15.05
N PRO A 33 -71.31 8.07 -15.87
CA PRO A 33 -70.14 8.81 -15.43
C PRO A 33 -70.48 10.29 -15.17
N PRO A 34 -69.81 10.94 -14.22
CA PRO A 34 -69.95 12.39 -14.01
C PRO A 34 -69.36 13.17 -15.20
N GLY A 35 -69.67 14.47 -15.27
CA GLY A 35 -69.06 15.39 -16.23
C GLY A 35 -67.53 15.46 -16.10
N ALA A 36 -66.85 15.79 -17.20
CA ALA A 36 -65.40 15.96 -17.19
C ALA A 36 -64.99 17.23 -16.43
N PRO A 37 -63.88 17.21 -15.66
CA PRO A 37 -63.27 18.44 -15.13
C PRO A 37 -62.94 19.44 -16.25
N THR A 38 -63.14 20.74 -16.00
CA THR A 38 -62.91 21.82 -16.98
C THR A 38 -61.86 22.82 -16.51
N ALA A 39 -61.42 23.70 -17.42
CA ALA A 39 -60.38 24.70 -17.17
C ALA A 39 -59.16 24.15 -16.39
N PRO A 40 -58.56 23.01 -16.80
CA PRO A 40 -57.38 22.49 -16.13
C PRO A 40 -56.22 23.48 -16.29
N SER A 41 -55.37 23.57 -15.28
CA SER A 41 -54.11 24.29 -15.30
C SER A 41 -53.01 23.47 -14.62
N ALA A 42 -51.78 23.65 -15.07
CA ALA A 42 -50.59 23.02 -14.49
C ALA A 42 -49.54 24.09 -14.21
N THR A 43 -49.07 24.14 -12.97
CA THR A 43 -48.04 25.07 -12.50
C THR A 43 -46.80 24.27 -12.10
N ALA A 44 -45.66 24.61 -12.72
CA ALA A 44 -44.38 23.97 -12.40
C ALA A 44 -43.92 24.29 -10.97
N GLY A 45 -43.36 23.30 -10.29
CA GLY A 45 -42.70 23.43 -8.99
C GLY A 45 -41.37 22.66 -8.94
N GLU A 46 -40.74 22.71 -7.77
CA GLU A 46 -39.51 21.97 -7.48
C GLU A 46 -39.75 20.46 -7.56
N ARG A 47 -39.29 19.82 -8.64
CA ARG A 47 -39.47 18.37 -8.92
C ARG A 47 -40.94 17.91 -8.83
N GLN A 48 -41.86 18.83 -9.09
CA GLN A 48 -43.30 18.60 -8.98
C GLN A 48 -44.11 19.47 -9.95
N VAL A 49 -45.38 19.11 -10.17
CA VAL A 49 -46.36 19.94 -10.88
C VAL A 49 -47.63 20.02 -10.03
N VAL A 50 -48.08 21.24 -9.75
CA VAL A 50 -49.38 21.49 -9.12
C VAL A 50 -50.43 21.58 -10.24
N VAL A 51 -51.42 20.70 -10.18
CA VAL A 51 -52.52 20.63 -11.15
C VAL A 51 -53.78 21.15 -10.47
N ALA A 52 -54.52 22.01 -11.14
CA ALA A 52 -55.81 22.53 -10.67
C ALA A 52 -56.85 22.47 -11.78
N TRP A 53 -58.13 22.37 -11.42
CA TRP A 53 -59.24 22.28 -12.37
C TRP A 53 -60.52 22.85 -11.77
N THR A 54 -61.56 22.96 -12.59
CA THR A 54 -62.92 23.26 -12.16
C THR A 54 -63.72 21.96 -12.08
N ALA A 55 -64.41 21.75 -10.96
CA ALA A 55 -65.28 20.59 -10.76
C ALA A 55 -66.45 20.57 -11.75
N PRO A 56 -66.90 19.39 -12.21
CA PRO A 56 -68.18 19.27 -12.90
C PRO A 56 -69.35 19.59 -11.94
N ALA A 57 -70.54 19.86 -12.49
CA ALA A 57 -71.71 20.23 -11.70
C ALA A 57 -72.40 19.05 -10.99
N ASP A 58 -72.02 17.81 -11.35
CA ASP A 58 -72.56 16.58 -10.78
C ASP A 58 -72.24 16.48 -9.28
N ALA A 59 -73.28 16.26 -8.47
CA ALA A 59 -73.19 16.30 -7.01
C ALA A 59 -72.63 15.01 -6.38
N ASP A 60 -72.49 13.95 -7.17
CA ASP A 60 -72.03 12.62 -6.78
C ASP A 60 -70.53 12.38 -7.02
N VAL A 61 -69.78 13.39 -7.47
CA VAL A 61 -68.32 13.33 -7.58
C VAL A 61 -67.69 13.23 -6.18
N VAL A 62 -66.96 12.14 -5.95
CA VAL A 62 -66.27 11.88 -4.67
C VAL A 62 -64.76 12.09 -4.75
N GLY A 63 -64.21 12.20 -5.96
CA GLY A 63 -62.80 12.50 -6.14
C GLY A 63 -62.36 12.60 -7.61
N TYR A 64 -61.06 12.75 -7.79
CA TYR A 64 -60.42 12.97 -9.07
C TYR A 64 -59.14 12.14 -9.17
N ARG A 65 -58.77 11.78 -10.40
CA ARG A 65 -57.48 11.17 -10.73
C ARG A 65 -56.77 12.02 -11.77
N VAL A 66 -55.52 12.36 -11.50
CA VAL A 66 -54.62 12.97 -12.49
C VAL A 66 -53.92 11.84 -13.23
N LEU A 67 -54.01 11.85 -14.55
CA LEU A 67 -53.49 10.82 -15.43
C LEU A 67 -52.30 11.35 -16.22
N GLN A 68 -51.25 10.55 -16.31
CA GLN A 68 -50.13 10.76 -17.25
C GLN A 68 -50.09 9.56 -18.19
N ALA A 69 -50.16 9.82 -19.51
CA ALA A 69 -50.28 8.77 -20.54
C ALA A 69 -51.39 7.74 -20.22
N GLY A 70 -52.51 8.19 -19.65
CA GLY A 70 -53.65 7.34 -19.28
C GLY A 70 -53.54 6.61 -17.95
N THR A 71 -52.40 6.67 -17.25
CA THR A 71 -52.19 6.01 -15.96
C THR A 71 -52.34 7.02 -14.79
N PRO A 72 -53.04 6.68 -13.70
CA PRO A 72 -53.13 7.56 -12.53
C PRO A 72 -51.77 7.80 -11.86
N VAL A 73 -51.38 9.06 -11.74
CA VAL A 73 -50.14 9.50 -11.06
C VAL A 73 -50.40 10.26 -9.75
N ALA A 74 -51.63 10.76 -9.56
CA ALA A 74 -52.08 11.37 -8.31
C ALA A 74 -53.61 11.24 -8.18
N THR A 75 -54.11 11.33 -6.96
CA THR A 75 -55.55 11.39 -6.66
C THR A 75 -55.86 12.59 -5.78
N ALA A 76 -57.09 13.07 -5.81
CA ALA A 76 -57.54 14.17 -4.95
C ALA A 76 -59.04 14.11 -4.67
N THR A 77 -59.45 14.64 -3.53
CA THR A 77 -60.85 14.88 -3.18
C THR A 77 -61.27 16.33 -3.41
N GLY A 78 -60.31 17.25 -3.52
CA GLY A 78 -60.51 18.64 -3.93
C GLY A 78 -60.16 18.89 -5.38
N THR A 79 -60.23 20.14 -5.82
CA THR A 79 -60.00 20.55 -7.23
C THR A 79 -58.55 20.89 -7.55
N THR A 80 -57.61 20.42 -6.73
CA THR A 80 -56.17 20.58 -6.95
C THR A 80 -55.40 19.42 -6.34
N THR A 81 -54.28 19.05 -6.93
CA THR A 81 -53.32 18.09 -6.39
C THR A 81 -51.91 18.36 -6.90
N THR A 82 -50.92 17.73 -6.29
CA THR A 82 -49.51 17.84 -6.69
C THR A 82 -49.00 16.49 -7.17
N VAL A 83 -48.39 16.47 -8.35
CA VAL A 83 -47.64 15.32 -8.85
C VAL A 83 -46.17 15.52 -8.49
N THR A 84 -45.63 14.70 -7.60
CA THR A 84 -44.26 14.82 -7.05
C THR A 84 -43.30 13.80 -7.66
N GLY A 85 -41.99 13.94 -7.40
CA GLY A 85 -40.98 12.96 -7.82
C GLY A 85 -40.69 13.00 -9.32
N LEU A 86 -40.94 14.14 -9.96
CA LEU A 86 -40.78 14.32 -11.39
C LEU A 86 -39.32 14.70 -11.72
N ALA A 87 -38.84 14.20 -12.87
CA ALA A 87 -37.55 14.60 -13.40
C ALA A 87 -37.60 16.08 -13.84
N PRO A 88 -36.67 16.93 -13.37
CA PRO A 88 -36.57 18.32 -13.80
C PRO A 88 -36.35 18.45 -15.32
N GLY A 89 -36.82 19.55 -15.91
CA GLY A 89 -36.59 19.88 -17.32
C GLY A 89 -37.37 19.03 -18.34
N THR A 90 -38.00 17.95 -17.90
CA THR A 90 -38.86 17.11 -18.74
C THR A 90 -40.30 17.59 -18.66
N ALA A 91 -40.87 18.02 -19.78
CA ALA A 91 -42.26 18.47 -19.83
C ALA A 91 -43.20 17.31 -19.46
N VAL A 92 -44.09 17.54 -18.49
CA VAL A 92 -45.07 16.57 -18.01
C VAL A 92 -46.45 17.01 -18.48
N THR A 93 -47.08 16.17 -19.30
CA THR A 93 -48.44 16.38 -19.79
C THR A 93 -49.41 15.49 -19.02
N VAL A 94 -50.44 16.10 -18.44
CA VAL A 94 -51.45 15.41 -17.64
C VAL A 94 -52.87 15.77 -18.06
N THR A 95 -53.80 14.88 -17.74
CA THR A 95 -55.25 15.10 -17.81
C THR A 95 -55.88 14.77 -16.46
N VAL A 96 -57.10 15.22 -16.21
CA VAL A 96 -57.84 14.94 -14.98
C VAL A 96 -59.17 14.28 -15.32
N VAL A 97 -59.53 13.25 -14.56
CA VAL A 97 -60.87 12.62 -14.61
C VAL A 97 -61.55 12.77 -13.26
N ALA A 98 -62.87 12.95 -13.27
CA ALA A 98 -63.72 12.87 -12.08
C ALA A 98 -64.17 11.42 -11.86
N VAL A 99 -64.34 11.04 -10.60
CA VAL A 99 -64.82 9.72 -10.17
C VAL A 99 -66.00 9.93 -9.23
N ASP A 100 -67.11 9.25 -9.48
CA ASP A 100 -68.31 9.29 -8.63
C ASP A 100 -68.25 8.26 -7.48
N GLY A 101 -69.28 8.27 -6.63
CA GLY A 101 -69.42 7.34 -5.50
C GLY A 101 -69.52 5.85 -5.87
N HIS A 102 -69.76 5.53 -7.15
CA HIS A 102 -69.93 4.18 -7.68
C HIS A 102 -68.73 3.71 -8.50
N GLY A 103 -67.72 4.57 -8.67
CA GLY A 103 -66.50 4.28 -9.40
C GLY A 103 -66.59 4.55 -10.91
N ASN A 104 -67.67 5.15 -11.42
CA ASN A 104 -67.72 5.59 -12.80
C ASN A 104 -66.75 6.76 -13.01
N THR A 105 -66.05 6.75 -14.14
CA THR A 105 -65.00 7.72 -14.45
C THR A 105 -65.41 8.58 -15.63
N SER A 106 -65.34 9.90 -15.49
CA SER A 106 -65.66 10.85 -16.55
C SER A 106 -64.75 10.69 -17.78
N ALA A 107 -65.11 11.36 -18.88
CA ALA A 107 -64.12 11.68 -19.91
C ALA A 107 -62.96 12.53 -19.32
N ALA A 108 -61.78 12.44 -19.91
CA ALA A 108 -60.62 13.23 -19.48
C ALA A 108 -60.80 14.71 -19.81
N SER A 109 -60.29 15.59 -18.94
CA SER A 109 -60.15 17.02 -19.22
C SER A 109 -59.27 17.27 -20.44
N ALA A 110 -59.23 18.53 -20.91
CA ALA A 110 -58.15 18.97 -21.80
C ALA A 110 -56.77 18.69 -21.15
N ALA A 111 -55.78 18.36 -21.97
CA ALA A 111 -54.42 18.11 -21.49
C ALA A 111 -53.74 19.42 -21.12
N VAL A 112 -52.98 19.41 -20.03
CA VAL A 112 -52.13 20.53 -19.60
C VAL A 112 -50.70 20.06 -19.43
N THR A 113 -49.76 20.93 -19.73
CA THR A 113 -48.33 20.63 -19.69
C THR A 113 -47.61 21.64 -18.82
N ALA A 114 -46.73 21.15 -17.94
CA ALA A 114 -45.78 21.98 -17.19
C ALA A 114 -44.44 21.26 -17.11
N THR A 115 -43.35 22.03 -17.00
CA THR A 115 -41.99 21.49 -16.88
C THR A 115 -41.48 21.73 -15.46
N PRO A 116 -41.37 20.70 -14.61
CA PRO A 116 -40.77 20.83 -13.28
C PRO A 116 -39.35 21.38 -13.36
N TYR A 117 -38.93 22.08 -12.32
CA TYR A 117 -37.57 22.61 -12.20
C TYR A 117 -36.86 22.02 -10.98
N ASP A 118 -35.54 22.23 -10.94
CA ASP A 118 -34.70 21.95 -9.80
C ASP A 118 -33.83 23.17 -9.53
N ARG A 119 -33.90 23.70 -8.32
CA ARG A 119 -33.10 24.83 -7.84
C ARG A 119 -32.33 24.47 -6.59
N THR A 120 -32.35 23.21 -6.19
CA THR A 120 -31.73 22.73 -4.96
C THR A 120 -30.35 22.19 -5.29
N ALA A 121 -29.31 22.91 -4.89
CA ALA A 121 -27.95 22.42 -5.07
C ALA A 121 -27.65 21.20 -4.18
N PRO A 122 -26.78 20.27 -4.63
CA PRO A 122 -26.24 19.22 -3.77
C PRO A 122 -25.47 19.78 -2.56
N ALA A 123 -25.26 18.95 -1.55
CA ALA A 123 -24.32 19.27 -0.47
C ALA A 123 -22.87 19.37 -1.00
N ALA A 124 -22.04 20.13 -0.29
CA ALA A 124 -20.63 20.28 -0.64
C ALA A 124 -19.86 18.96 -0.42
N PRO A 125 -18.90 18.61 -1.29
CA PRO A 125 -17.95 17.53 -1.02
C PRO A 125 -17.20 17.75 0.30
N THR A 126 -16.91 16.66 1.01
CA THR A 126 -16.22 16.67 2.31
C THR A 126 -14.89 15.91 2.25
N ALA A 127 -14.10 16.00 3.32
CA ALA A 127 -12.79 15.34 3.43
C ALA A 127 -11.88 15.60 2.21
N VAL A 128 -11.88 16.84 1.73
CA VAL A 128 -11.05 17.23 0.59
C VAL A 128 -9.59 17.26 1.02
N THR A 129 -8.79 16.41 0.40
CA THR A 129 -7.35 16.31 0.61
C THR A 129 -6.64 16.47 -0.71
N GLY A 130 -5.42 16.98 -0.65
CA GLY A 130 -4.58 17.19 -1.81
C GLY A 130 -3.21 16.60 -1.55
N ARG A 131 -2.69 15.89 -2.56
CA ARG A 131 -1.38 15.27 -2.50
C ARG A 131 -0.47 15.84 -3.57
N ALA A 132 0.70 16.30 -3.16
CA ALA A 132 1.70 16.87 -4.05
C ALA A 132 2.35 15.81 -4.96
N GLY A 133 2.58 16.19 -6.22
CA GLY A 133 3.45 15.51 -7.17
C GLY A 133 4.42 16.49 -7.83
N ASN A 134 5.17 16.03 -8.83
CA ASN A 134 6.09 16.88 -9.61
C ASN A 134 5.30 17.66 -10.67
N GLY A 135 5.09 18.95 -10.43
CA GLY A 135 4.28 19.81 -11.27
C GLY A 135 2.81 19.37 -11.32
N SER A 136 2.35 18.64 -10.31
CA SER A 136 0.99 18.11 -10.23
C SER A 136 0.48 18.00 -8.79
N ALA A 137 -0.84 17.82 -8.63
CA ALA A 137 -1.48 17.50 -7.37
C ALA A 137 -2.67 16.55 -7.59
N THR A 138 -2.75 15.47 -6.81
CA THR A 138 -3.91 14.56 -6.80
C THR A 138 -4.87 15.00 -5.70
N ILE A 139 -6.09 15.39 -6.08
CA ILE A 139 -7.13 15.89 -5.19
C ILE A 139 -8.17 14.78 -4.97
N SER A 140 -8.45 14.47 -3.72
CA SER A 140 -9.40 13.44 -3.30
C SER A 140 -10.47 14.05 -2.40
N TRP A 141 -11.69 13.53 -2.47
CA TRP A 141 -12.81 13.96 -1.65
C TRP A 141 -13.82 12.83 -1.42
N THR A 142 -14.69 13.02 -0.44
CA THR A 142 -15.90 12.22 -0.21
C THR A 142 -17.09 12.90 -0.89
N ALA A 143 -17.76 12.15 -1.76
CA ALA A 143 -18.99 12.57 -2.43
C ALA A 143 -20.12 12.88 -1.41
N PRO A 144 -20.97 13.88 -1.67
CA PRO A 144 -22.17 14.10 -0.87
C PRO A 144 -23.14 12.91 -1.01
N ALA A 145 -24.04 12.75 -0.03
CA ALA A 145 -25.05 11.68 -0.04
C ALA A 145 -26.22 11.97 -1.00
N ASP A 146 -26.31 13.19 -1.55
CA ASP A 146 -27.34 13.58 -2.50
C ASP A 146 -27.26 12.71 -3.77
N PRO A 147 -28.36 12.03 -4.15
CA PRO A 147 -28.34 11.04 -5.24
C PRO A 147 -28.17 11.66 -6.64
N ASP A 148 -28.34 12.97 -6.77
CA ASP A 148 -28.17 13.73 -8.01
C ASP A 148 -26.87 14.54 -8.08
N ALA A 149 -25.90 14.33 -7.19
CA ALA A 149 -24.55 14.84 -7.42
C ALA A 149 -23.88 14.09 -8.59
N LEU A 150 -23.80 14.73 -9.77
CA LEU A 150 -23.39 14.09 -11.03
C LEU A 150 -21.93 14.40 -11.40
N ALA A 151 -21.46 15.61 -11.10
CA ALA A 151 -20.13 16.07 -11.47
C ALA A 151 -19.50 16.92 -10.37
N TYR A 152 -18.17 16.99 -10.40
CA TYR A 152 -17.35 17.72 -9.45
C TYR A 152 -16.46 18.70 -10.21
N ARG A 153 -16.65 19.98 -9.95
CA ARG A 153 -15.79 21.06 -10.43
C ARG A 153 -14.65 21.24 -9.44
N VAL A 154 -13.42 21.05 -9.90
CA VAL A 154 -12.21 21.27 -9.09
C VAL A 154 -11.63 22.62 -9.45
N TYR A 155 -11.44 23.48 -8.46
CA TYR A 155 -10.85 24.81 -8.62
C TYR A 155 -9.47 24.85 -8.00
N ARG A 156 -8.56 25.57 -8.65
CA ARG A 156 -7.22 25.90 -8.18
C ARG A 156 -7.12 27.42 -8.03
N ASP A 157 -6.85 27.89 -6.83
CA ASP A 157 -6.74 29.33 -6.49
C ASP A 157 -7.93 30.16 -7.02
N GLY A 158 -9.14 29.58 -6.93
CA GLY A 158 -10.38 30.21 -7.38
C GLY A 158 -10.71 30.04 -8.86
N ALA A 159 -9.82 29.49 -9.68
CA ALA A 159 -10.07 29.21 -11.10
C ALA A 159 -10.46 27.75 -11.33
N LEU A 160 -11.52 27.50 -12.11
CA LEU A 160 -11.93 26.14 -12.49
C LEU A 160 -10.84 25.49 -13.34
N VAL A 161 -10.29 24.36 -12.90
CA VAL A 161 -9.24 23.62 -13.63
C VAL A 161 -9.79 22.39 -14.36
N THR A 162 -10.73 21.66 -13.76
CA THR A 162 -11.33 20.49 -14.39
C THR A 162 -12.73 20.20 -13.84
N THR A 163 -13.50 19.40 -14.58
CA THR A 163 -14.76 18.81 -14.14
C THR A 163 -14.70 17.30 -14.34
N VAL A 164 -14.98 16.54 -13.29
CA VAL A 164 -14.91 15.06 -13.30
C VAL A 164 -16.19 14.45 -12.73
N SER A 165 -16.46 13.18 -13.04
CA SER A 165 -17.63 12.45 -12.51
C SER A 165 -17.37 11.78 -11.16
N ALA A 166 -16.11 11.64 -10.74
CA ALA A 166 -15.74 10.93 -9.52
C ALA A 166 -14.42 11.44 -8.91
N SER A 167 -14.21 11.09 -7.64
CA SER A 167 -12.97 11.26 -6.89
C SER A 167 -12.08 10.02 -7.05
N PRO A 168 -10.74 10.15 -7.08
CA PRO A 168 -9.95 11.38 -7.08
C PRO A 168 -9.68 11.94 -8.50
N THR A 169 -9.04 13.10 -8.59
CA THR A 169 -8.52 13.63 -9.87
C THR A 169 -7.13 14.26 -9.74
N THR A 170 -6.34 14.22 -10.81
CA THR A 170 -4.99 14.78 -10.85
C THR A 170 -4.97 16.08 -11.67
N VAL A 171 -4.48 17.16 -11.06
CA VAL A 171 -4.24 18.46 -11.70
C VAL A 171 -2.77 18.57 -12.04
N THR A 172 -2.44 18.80 -13.32
CA THR A 172 -1.05 18.93 -13.82
C THR A 172 -0.72 20.38 -14.21
N GLY A 173 0.52 20.63 -14.62
CA GLY A 173 0.98 21.96 -15.05
C GLY A 173 1.13 22.95 -13.88
N LEU A 174 1.42 22.44 -12.69
CA LEU A 174 1.75 23.22 -11.52
C LEU A 174 3.25 23.54 -11.49
N THR A 175 3.61 24.62 -10.81
CA THR A 175 5.01 24.99 -10.56
C THR A 175 5.43 24.45 -9.21
N ASN A 176 6.53 23.72 -9.16
CA ASN A 176 7.06 23.19 -7.90
C ASN A 176 7.53 24.30 -6.97
N GLY A 177 7.35 24.11 -5.66
CA GLY A 177 7.62 25.11 -4.62
C GLY A 177 6.55 26.19 -4.48
N THR A 178 5.56 26.24 -5.38
CA THR A 178 4.44 27.17 -5.30
C THR A 178 3.28 26.55 -4.52
N THR A 179 2.74 27.27 -3.55
CA THR A 179 1.54 26.85 -2.82
C THR A 179 0.30 27.06 -3.67
N TYR A 180 -0.51 26.01 -3.80
CA TYR A 180 -1.82 26.03 -4.47
C TYR A 180 -2.92 25.65 -3.48
N SER A 181 -4.09 26.27 -3.62
CA SER A 181 -5.30 25.97 -2.87
C SER A 181 -6.34 25.31 -3.77
N PHE A 182 -6.83 24.14 -3.37
CA PHE A 182 -7.84 23.38 -4.12
C PHE A 182 -9.15 23.28 -3.37
N ILE A 183 -10.26 23.60 -4.05
CA ILE A 183 -11.63 23.37 -3.55
C ILE A 183 -12.42 22.55 -4.59
N VAL A 184 -13.40 21.80 -4.11
CA VAL A 184 -14.28 20.99 -4.94
C VAL A 184 -15.72 21.43 -4.73
N VAL A 185 -16.47 21.55 -5.84
CA VAL A 185 -17.89 21.91 -5.87
C VAL A 185 -18.66 20.80 -6.58
N ALA A 186 -19.69 20.25 -5.95
CA ALA A 186 -20.59 19.29 -6.58
C ALA A 186 -21.61 20.03 -7.45
N VAL A 187 -21.99 19.42 -8.59
CA VAL A 187 -22.96 19.96 -9.54
C VAL A 187 -23.94 18.86 -9.93
N ASP A 188 -25.23 19.19 -9.94
CA ASP A 188 -26.31 18.29 -10.33
C ASP A 188 -26.58 18.32 -11.86
N PRO A 189 -27.47 17.47 -12.41
CA PRO A 189 -27.84 17.48 -13.83
C PRO A 189 -28.55 18.76 -14.29
N SER A 190 -29.15 19.51 -13.35
CA SER A 190 -29.86 20.77 -13.62
C SER A 190 -28.92 21.98 -13.63
N GLY A 191 -27.64 21.77 -13.28
CA GLY A 191 -26.59 22.79 -13.24
C GLY A 191 -26.48 23.53 -11.91
N ASN A 192 -27.21 23.13 -10.87
CA ASN A 192 -27.09 23.72 -9.53
C ASN A 192 -25.76 23.31 -8.90
N ALA A 193 -25.05 24.27 -8.32
CA ALA A 193 -23.73 24.08 -7.75
C ALA A 193 -23.78 24.19 -6.22
N SER A 194 -23.14 23.24 -5.53
CA SER A 194 -23.02 23.26 -4.07
C SER A 194 -22.22 24.46 -3.57
N ALA A 195 -22.23 24.67 -2.25
CA ALA A 195 -21.16 25.46 -1.62
C ALA A 195 -19.78 24.83 -1.91
N ALA A 196 -18.73 25.64 -1.85
CA ALA A 196 -17.36 25.15 -1.95
C ALA A 196 -16.99 24.28 -0.74
N SER A 197 -16.21 23.23 -0.97
CA SER A 197 -15.58 22.47 0.10
C SER A 197 -14.59 23.32 0.91
N ALA A 198 -14.14 22.80 2.06
CA ALA A 198 -12.90 23.27 2.67
C ALA A 198 -11.73 23.12 1.67
N ALA A 199 -10.76 24.04 1.75
CA ALA A 199 -9.61 24.05 0.85
C ALA A 199 -8.54 23.04 1.27
N ALA A 200 -8.00 22.31 0.30
CA ALA A 200 -6.77 21.54 0.43
C ALA A 200 -5.59 22.38 -0.07
N VAL A 201 -4.61 22.63 0.79
CA VAL A 201 -3.38 23.35 0.44
C VAL A 201 -2.32 22.35 0.02
N VAL A 202 -1.75 22.52 -1.16
CA VAL A 202 -0.74 21.63 -1.72
C VAL A 202 0.42 22.44 -2.27
N VAL A 203 1.64 22.04 -1.94
CA VAL A 203 2.87 22.57 -2.55
C VAL A 203 3.47 21.45 -3.39
N PRO A 204 3.30 21.47 -4.74
CA PRO A 204 3.97 20.54 -5.62
C PRO A 204 5.47 20.63 -5.42
N VAL A 205 6.15 19.48 -5.48
CA VAL A 205 7.59 19.40 -5.27
C VAL A 205 8.20 18.67 -6.44
N ALA A 206 9.26 19.25 -6.99
CA ALA A 206 10.13 18.50 -7.89
C ALA A 206 10.82 17.48 -6.99
N GLY A 207 10.43 16.21 -7.09
CA GLY A 207 11.31 15.18 -6.58
C GLY A 207 12.65 15.34 -7.30
N THR A 208 13.73 15.53 -6.56
CA THR A 208 15.07 15.47 -7.15
C THR A 208 15.33 14.02 -7.53
N VAL A 209 16.01 13.81 -8.65
CA VAL A 209 16.51 12.47 -8.98
C VAL A 209 17.49 12.08 -7.88
N PRO A 210 17.37 10.87 -7.31
CA PRO A 210 18.37 10.40 -6.38
C PRO A 210 19.77 10.43 -7.00
N ALA A 211 20.74 10.44 -6.10
CA ALA A 211 22.16 10.27 -6.36
C ALA A 211 22.48 9.23 -7.46
N GLN A 212 22.98 9.67 -8.64
CA GLN A 212 23.43 8.78 -9.73
C GLN A 212 24.22 7.58 -9.18
N GLY A 213 23.69 6.37 -9.37
CA GLY A 213 24.39 5.12 -9.07
C GLY A 213 24.43 4.78 -7.58
N SER A 214 23.32 4.93 -6.86
CA SER A 214 23.17 4.36 -5.52
C SER A 214 22.89 2.84 -5.59
N GLY A 215 23.57 2.05 -4.76
CA GLY A 215 23.18 0.64 -4.57
C GLY A 215 23.61 -0.35 -5.64
N ASP A 216 24.58 -0.03 -6.50
CA ASP A 216 25.09 -1.00 -7.46
C ASP A 216 25.91 -2.13 -6.82
N THR A 217 26.59 -1.79 -5.72
CA THR A 217 27.42 -2.67 -4.88
C THR A 217 27.46 -2.23 -3.40
N GLY A 218 26.85 -1.09 -3.04
CA GLY A 218 27.22 -0.30 -1.86
C GLY A 218 26.37 -0.41 -0.61
N GLY A 219 25.47 -1.40 -0.56
CA GLY A 219 24.61 -1.63 0.60
C GLY A 219 23.63 -0.48 0.93
N LEU A 220 22.66 -0.78 1.77
CA LEU A 220 21.64 0.17 2.22
C LEU A 220 21.39 -0.08 3.72
N ALA A 221 21.20 0.95 4.52
CA ALA A 221 20.76 0.82 5.90
C ALA A 221 19.90 2.02 6.27
N ALA A 222 18.94 1.84 7.17
CA ALA A 222 18.13 2.95 7.68
C ALA A 222 17.94 2.80 9.19
N SER A 223 17.86 3.92 9.90
CA SER A 223 17.45 3.98 11.31
C SER A 223 15.99 3.53 11.47
N ALA A 224 15.55 3.25 12.70
CA ALA A 224 14.22 2.71 12.98
C ALA A 224 13.08 3.64 12.54
N ASP A 225 13.31 4.95 12.55
CA ASP A 225 12.38 5.97 12.04
C ASP A 225 12.63 6.36 10.56
N GLY A 226 13.65 5.76 9.94
CA GLY A 226 14.11 6.04 8.59
C GLY A 226 14.77 7.40 8.43
N ARG A 227 14.95 8.19 9.49
CA ARG A 227 15.57 9.53 9.43
C ARG A 227 16.99 9.47 8.91
N TYR A 228 17.78 8.51 9.35
CA TYR A 228 19.15 8.33 8.94
C TYR A 228 19.24 7.18 7.95
N VAL A 229 19.82 7.43 6.78
CA VAL A 229 20.04 6.41 5.74
C VAL A 229 21.52 6.34 5.42
N VAL A 230 22.08 5.13 5.39
CA VAL A 230 23.43 4.88 4.89
C VAL A 230 23.35 4.19 3.54
N VAL A 231 24.04 4.73 2.55
CA VAL A 231 24.04 4.18 1.19
C VAL A 231 25.40 4.36 0.53
N GLY A 232 25.85 3.36 -0.20
CA GLY A 232 26.96 3.52 -1.13
C GLY A 232 26.48 4.07 -2.46
N THR A 233 27.05 5.19 -2.91
CA THR A 233 26.68 5.85 -4.17
C THR A 233 27.89 6.51 -4.84
N ARG A 234 27.81 6.68 -6.16
CA ARG A 234 28.77 7.49 -6.95
C ARG A 234 28.40 8.97 -7.00
N ALA A 235 27.25 9.35 -6.45
CA ALA A 235 26.87 10.75 -6.43
C ALA A 235 27.72 11.53 -5.44
N LYS A 236 28.18 12.69 -5.91
CA LYS A 236 28.95 13.64 -5.14
C LYS A 236 28.01 14.47 -4.28
N LEU A 237 27.55 13.91 -3.16
CA LEU A 237 26.62 14.57 -2.24
C LEU A 237 27.31 15.58 -1.31
N GLU A 238 28.63 15.66 -1.37
CA GLU A 238 29.45 16.68 -0.69
C GLU A 238 30.43 17.31 -1.68
N SER A 239 30.70 18.60 -1.53
CA SER A 239 31.62 19.34 -2.43
C SER A 239 33.08 18.89 -2.34
N SER A 240 33.46 18.26 -1.24
CA SER A 240 34.80 17.69 -1.03
C SER A 240 34.98 16.34 -1.73
N ASP A 241 33.91 15.74 -2.27
CA ASP A 241 33.99 14.52 -3.06
C ASP A 241 34.37 14.83 -4.50
N THR A 242 35.61 14.50 -4.85
CA THR A 242 36.19 14.76 -6.16
C THR A 242 36.45 13.49 -6.97
N ASN A 243 36.33 12.31 -6.35
CA ASN A 243 36.69 11.04 -6.98
C ASN A 243 35.52 10.46 -7.81
N THR A 244 35.64 9.23 -8.31
CA THR A 244 34.57 8.54 -9.07
C THR A 244 34.20 7.18 -8.47
N ALA A 245 34.68 6.90 -7.26
CA ALA A 245 34.42 5.67 -6.55
C ALA A 245 32.99 5.67 -5.97
N TYR A 246 32.57 4.51 -5.47
CA TYR A 246 31.41 4.47 -4.58
C TYR A 246 31.85 4.96 -3.20
N GLU A 247 31.21 6.02 -2.72
CA GLU A 247 31.39 6.53 -1.38
C GLU A 247 30.19 6.14 -0.52
N LEU A 248 30.45 5.82 0.75
CA LEU A 248 29.39 5.62 1.72
C LEU A 248 28.96 6.98 2.26
N TYR A 249 27.68 7.29 2.10
CA TYR A 249 27.06 8.48 2.63
C TYR A 249 26.10 8.13 3.74
N ARG A 250 26.16 8.88 4.85
CA ARG A 250 25.10 8.95 5.85
C ARG A 250 24.26 10.20 5.56
N ILE A 251 22.99 9.99 5.27
CA ILE A 251 22.00 11.02 4.96
C ILE A 251 21.15 11.25 6.22
N ASP A 252 21.02 12.50 6.68
CA ASP A 252 20.01 12.94 7.64
C ASP A 252 18.85 13.55 6.84
N ARG A 253 17.77 12.79 6.69
CA ARG A 253 16.61 13.20 5.91
C ARG A 253 15.85 14.36 6.55
N ALA A 254 15.93 14.53 7.87
CA ALA A 254 15.26 15.63 8.55
C ALA A 254 16.02 16.95 8.35
N ALA A 255 17.35 16.87 8.26
CA ALA A 255 18.21 18.02 8.01
C ALA A 255 18.45 18.30 6.50
N GLY A 256 18.15 17.34 5.62
CA GLY A 256 18.46 17.44 4.19
C GLY A 256 19.97 17.41 3.90
N THR A 257 20.77 16.79 4.76
CA THR A 257 22.24 16.78 4.66
C THR A 257 22.77 15.38 4.42
N ALA A 258 23.82 15.25 3.61
CA ALA A 258 24.56 14.01 3.42
C ALA A 258 26.03 14.20 3.83
N THR A 259 26.60 13.21 4.50
CA THR A 259 28.00 13.24 4.93
C THR A 259 28.71 11.94 4.57
N ARG A 260 29.90 12.02 3.94
CA ARG A 260 30.69 10.82 3.67
C ARG A 260 31.19 10.20 4.98
N ILE A 261 31.05 8.88 5.07
CA ILE A 261 31.66 8.08 6.13
C ILE A 261 32.77 7.23 5.50
N ALA A 262 33.92 7.17 6.19
CA ALA A 262 35.13 6.50 5.67
C ALA A 262 35.55 6.95 4.25
N PRO A 263 35.74 8.26 4.00
CA PRO A 263 35.94 8.78 2.64
C PRO A 263 37.18 8.19 1.95
N LEU A 264 37.05 7.86 0.67
CA LEU A 264 38.18 7.38 -0.13
C LEU A 264 39.10 8.53 -0.56
N PRO A 265 40.39 8.22 -0.84
CA PRO A 265 41.32 9.20 -1.39
C PRO A 265 40.82 9.80 -2.71
N ALA A 266 41.26 11.01 -3.04
CA ALA A 266 40.87 11.69 -4.29
C ALA A 266 41.25 10.93 -5.57
N ALA A 267 42.22 10.02 -5.49
CA ALA A 267 42.65 9.17 -6.61
C ALA A 267 41.80 7.90 -6.81
N ALA A 268 40.83 7.64 -5.92
CA ALA A 268 39.99 6.46 -5.99
C ALA A 268 39.09 6.48 -7.24
N THR A 269 38.83 5.30 -7.79
CA THR A 269 38.08 5.08 -9.02
C THR A 269 36.93 4.13 -8.77
N SER A 270 36.07 3.94 -9.77
CA SER A 270 34.97 2.98 -9.73
C SER A 270 35.39 1.51 -9.54
N ALA A 271 36.68 1.19 -9.67
CA ALA A 271 37.24 -0.14 -9.41
C ALA A 271 37.63 -0.37 -7.94
N ASP A 272 37.67 0.68 -7.11
CA ASP A 272 37.99 0.58 -5.68
C ASP A 272 36.78 0.05 -4.91
N ALA A 273 36.78 -1.25 -4.62
CA ALA A 273 35.69 -1.97 -3.93
C ALA A 273 35.57 -1.64 -2.42
N THR A 274 36.44 -0.78 -1.89
CA THR A 274 36.68 -0.61 -0.45
C THR A 274 35.53 0.04 0.33
N ASN A 275 34.65 0.79 -0.32
CA ASN A 275 33.44 1.39 0.27
C ASN A 275 32.13 0.78 -0.27
N SER A 276 32.20 -0.37 -0.93
CA SER A 276 31.02 -1.17 -1.31
C SER A 276 30.51 -2.07 -0.17
N ALA A 277 30.60 -1.59 1.08
CA ALA A 277 30.25 -2.36 2.26
C ALA A 277 28.73 -2.63 2.33
N ALA A 278 28.30 -3.66 3.05
CA ALA A 278 26.93 -3.81 3.52
C ALA A 278 26.84 -3.12 4.89
N PRO A 279 26.47 -1.81 4.95
CA PRO A 279 26.44 -1.11 6.22
C PRO A 279 25.25 -1.57 7.06
N ALA A 280 25.36 -1.40 8.36
CA ALA A 280 24.26 -1.43 9.30
C ALA A 280 24.26 -0.17 10.15
N ILE A 281 23.10 0.24 10.64
CA ILE A 281 22.96 1.46 11.44
C ILE A 281 22.05 1.18 12.66
N SER A 282 22.35 1.81 13.79
CA SER A 282 21.51 1.76 15.00
C SER A 282 20.18 2.49 14.82
N ASP A 283 19.21 2.21 15.68
CA ASP A 283 17.84 2.75 15.61
C ASP A 283 17.81 4.28 15.73
N ASP A 284 18.73 4.85 16.50
CA ASP A 284 18.91 6.29 16.68
C ASP A 284 19.79 6.94 15.60
N GLY A 285 20.37 6.13 14.71
CA GLY A 285 21.27 6.56 13.66
C GLY A 285 22.66 7.00 14.12
N ARG A 286 23.02 6.80 15.40
CA ARG A 286 24.31 7.22 15.97
C ARG A 286 25.46 6.29 15.60
N TYR A 287 25.21 5.00 15.51
CA TYR A 287 26.25 4.00 15.28
C TYR A 287 26.10 3.40 13.90
N VAL A 288 27.16 3.42 13.11
CA VAL A 288 27.22 2.75 11.79
C VAL A 288 28.27 1.66 11.84
N ALA A 289 27.92 0.44 11.47
CA ALA A 289 28.84 -0.68 11.37
C ALA A 289 29.06 -1.08 9.90
N LEU A 290 30.30 -1.42 9.54
CA LEU A 290 30.65 -1.85 8.19
C LEU A 290 31.88 -2.77 8.18
N ALA A 291 32.05 -3.52 7.10
CA ALA A 291 33.25 -4.29 6.81
C ALA A 291 34.06 -3.64 5.68
N THR A 292 35.38 -3.50 5.86
CA THR A 292 36.28 -2.97 4.83
C THR A 292 37.70 -3.49 5.02
N THR A 293 38.51 -3.45 3.96
CA THR A 293 39.96 -3.71 4.01
C THR A 293 40.79 -2.45 4.29
N VAL A 294 40.13 -1.29 4.36
CA VAL A 294 40.78 -0.03 4.71
C VAL A 294 40.93 0.05 6.23
N ALA A 295 42.15 0.34 6.68
CA ALA A 295 42.40 0.59 8.09
C ALA A 295 41.76 1.92 8.52
N LEU A 296 40.63 1.85 9.24
CA LEU A 296 39.92 3.04 9.75
C LEU A 296 40.40 3.48 11.14
N VAL A 297 41.26 2.68 11.77
CA VAL A 297 41.95 3.02 13.02
C VAL A 297 43.42 2.64 12.93
N ALA A 298 44.29 3.37 13.61
CA ALA A 298 45.74 3.13 13.59
C ALA A 298 46.15 1.75 14.15
N ALA A 299 45.29 1.13 14.97
CA ALA A 299 45.52 -0.20 15.53
C ALA A 299 45.31 -1.32 14.50
N ASP A 300 44.61 -1.06 13.38
CA ASP A 300 44.53 -2.00 12.28
C ASP A 300 45.80 -1.90 11.41
N THR A 301 46.57 -2.99 11.42
CA THR A 301 47.84 -3.10 10.71
C THR A 301 47.87 -4.25 9.69
N ASN A 302 46.80 -5.02 9.55
CA ASN A 302 46.82 -6.27 8.76
C ASN A 302 46.43 -6.06 7.29
N ARG A 303 45.73 -4.97 6.95
CA ARG A 303 45.17 -4.70 5.61
C ARG A 303 44.24 -5.82 5.10
N LEU A 304 43.63 -6.57 6.00
CA LEU A 304 42.65 -7.60 5.70
C LEU A 304 41.25 -7.03 5.96
N ALA A 305 40.22 -7.77 5.54
CA ALA A 305 38.85 -7.35 5.78
C ALA A 305 38.54 -7.42 7.29
N ASP A 306 38.15 -6.28 7.84
CA ASP A 306 37.85 -6.09 9.25
C ASP A 306 36.53 -5.32 9.43
N VAL A 307 35.90 -5.48 10.59
CA VAL A 307 34.62 -4.86 10.94
C VAL A 307 34.86 -3.66 11.83
N TYR A 308 34.20 -2.56 11.52
CA TYR A 308 34.33 -1.28 12.20
C TYR A 308 32.98 -0.76 12.65
N ARG A 309 32.96 0.00 13.75
CA ARG A 309 31.81 0.80 14.20
C ARG A 309 32.20 2.26 14.32
N LEU A 310 31.50 3.14 13.61
CA LEU A 310 31.58 4.59 13.74
C LEU A 310 30.59 5.07 14.80
N ASP A 311 31.02 5.93 15.71
CA ASP A 311 30.14 6.81 16.47
C ASP A 311 30.02 8.13 15.70
N THR A 312 28.86 8.40 15.12
CA THR A 312 28.65 9.57 14.26
C THR A 312 28.57 10.88 15.04
N THR A 313 28.39 10.81 16.37
CA THR A 313 28.40 12.00 17.23
C THR A 313 29.82 12.48 17.48
N THR A 314 30.76 11.55 17.70
CA THR A 314 32.16 11.88 17.99
C THR A 314 33.06 11.81 16.75
N GLY A 315 32.61 11.16 15.67
CA GLY A 315 33.41 10.88 14.48
C GLY A 315 34.46 9.79 14.69
N THR A 316 34.36 9.00 15.77
CA THR A 316 35.40 8.02 16.13
C THR A 316 35.07 6.62 15.67
N TRP A 317 36.05 5.96 15.05
CA TRP A 317 35.98 4.54 14.68
C TRP A 317 36.48 3.63 15.79
N ALA A 318 35.83 2.48 15.93
CA ALA A 318 36.27 1.38 16.77
C ALA A 318 36.37 0.09 15.95
N LEU A 319 37.45 -0.66 16.12
CA LEU A 319 37.64 -1.97 15.50
C LEU A 319 36.82 -3.03 16.28
N VAL A 320 35.94 -3.73 15.57
CA VAL A 320 34.96 -4.68 16.12
C VAL A 320 35.51 -6.11 16.08
N SER A 321 36.12 -6.50 14.95
CA SER A 321 36.62 -7.86 14.65
C SER A 321 37.93 -8.20 15.36
N VAL A 322 37.99 -7.89 16.65
CA VAL A 322 39.11 -8.19 17.54
C VAL A 322 38.64 -8.80 18.85
N PRO A 323 39.47 -9.64 19.50
CA PRO A 323 39.21 -10.12 20.85
C PRO A 323 39.07 -8.99 21.86
N ALA A 324 38.67 -9.34 23.09
CA ALA A 324 38.65 -8.40 24.21
C ALA A 324 40.02 -7.72 24.46
N SER A 325 41.12 -8.38 24.10
CA SER A 325 42.47 -7.81 24.16
C SER A 325 42.77 -6.77 23.07
N GLY A 326 41.90 -6.62 22.07
CA GLY A 326 42.07 -5.69 20.94
C GLY A 326 43.08 -6.13 19.89
N LYS A 327 43.64 -7.35 19.99
CA LYS A 327 44.71 -7.82 19.11
C LYS A 327 44.22 -8.14 17.69
N VAL A 328 44.81 -7.49 16.69
CA VAL A 328 44.62 -7.80 15.28
C VAL A 328 45.42 -9.05 14.88
N SER A 329 44.85 -9.90 14.03
CA SER A 329 45.57 -11.03 13.42
C SER A 329 46.34 -10.54 12.20
N GLY A 330 47.63 -10.89 12.11
CA GLY A 330 48.47 -10.49 10.98
C GLY A 330 48.25 -11.31 9.71
N THR A 331 47.54 -12.43 9.78
CA THR A 331 47.40 -13.39 8.66
C THR A 331 45.98 -13.87 8.41
N VAL A 332 45.05 -13.62 9.33
CA VAL A 332 43.65 -14.06 9.21
C VAL A 332 42.76 -12.82 9.25
N ALA A 333 41.83 -12.71 8.31
CA ALA A 333 40.92 -11.57 8.24
C ALA A 333 40.03 -11.53 9.49
N GLY A 334 39.69 -10.32 9.96
CA GLY A 334 38.73 -10.16 11.05
C GLY A 334 37.32 -10.62 10.68
N THR A 335 36.95 -10.45 9.41
CA THR A 335 35.69 -10.93 8.85
C THR A 335 35.85 -11.51 7.45
N GLU A 336 34.96 -12.44 7.08
CA GLU A 336 34.99 -13.10 5.79
C GLU A 336 33.66 -13.02 5.04
N LEU A 337 33.77 -12.82 3.73
CA LEU A 337 32.67 -13.04 2.79
C LEU A 337 32.65 -14.53 2.44
N GLN A 338 31.66 -15.26 2.93
CA GLN A 338 31.48 -16.66 2.55
C GLN A 338 30.91 -16.75 1.13
N ALA A 339 31.77 -17.03 0.16
CA ALA A 339 31.36 -17.14 -1.24
C ALA A 339 30.40 -18.33 -1.46
N GLY A 340 29.31 -18.08 -2.18
CA GLY A 340 28.38 -19.08 -2.68
C GLY A 340 27.95 -18.76 -4.11
N SER A 341 27.24 -19.67 -4.78
CA SER A 341 26.67 -19.46 -6.13
C SER A 341 25.49 -18.44 -6.13
N ALA A 342 25.51 -17.51 -5.18
CA ALA A 342 24.52 -16.52 -4.83
C ALA A 342 24.71 -15.23 -5.65
N VAL A 343 23.65 -14.43 -5.74
CA VAL A 343 23.64 -13.17 -6.48
C VAL A 343 24.51 -12.13 -5.76
N SER A 344 25.63 -11.77 -6.40
CA SER A 344 26.41 -10.53 -6.26
C SER A 344 26.58 -9.90 -4.87
N ALA A 345 26.90 -10.67 -3.82
CA ALA A 345 27.41 -10.09 -2.59
C ALA A 345 28.89 -9.68 -2.77
N THR A 346 29.18 -8.39 -2.61
CA THR A 346 30.53 -7.81 -2.83
C THR A 346 31.29 -7.51 -1.55
N SER A 347 30.66 -7.67 -0.37
CA SER A 347 31.28 -7.41 0.93
C SER A 347 30.71 -8.31 2.05
N PRO A 348 31.49 -8.56 3.12
CA PRO A 348 31.02 -9.30 4.29
C PRO A 348 29.81 -8.64 4.95
N ALA A 349 28.84 -9.45 5.40
CA ALA A 349 27.66 -8.94 6.09
C ALA A 349 27.96 -8.54 7.54
N VAL A 350 27.39 -7.40 7.95
CA VAL A 350 27.46 -6.87 9.31
C VAL A 350 26.05 -6.44 9.70
N VAL A 351 25.65 -6.69 10.95
CA VAL A 351 24.41 -6.15 11.53
C VAL A 351 24.69 -5.59 12.93
N VAL A 352 23.92 -4.59 13.35
CA VAL A 352 24.08 -3.91 14.63
C VAL A 352 22.74 -3.84 15.39
N SER A 353 22.77 -3.90 16.72
CA SER A 353 21.58 -3.71 17.55
C SER A 353 21.09 -2.26 17.50
N GLY A 354 19.85 -2.04 17.91
CA GLY A 354 19.19 -0.73 17.89
C GLY A 354 19.88 0.31 18.77
N ASP A 355 20.53 -0.11 19.85
CA ASP A 355 21.38 0.75 20.70
C ASP A 355 22.82 0.92 20.19
N GLY A 356 23.21 0.20 19.13
CA GLY A 356 24.56 0.21 18.57
C GLY A 356 25.61 -0.58 19.35
N ASP A 357 25.24 -1.25 20.45
CA ASP A 357 26.20 -1.90 21.34
C ASP A 357 26.65 -3.28 20.85
N LEU A 358 25.78 -4.02 20.18
CA LEU A 358 26.06 -5.38 19.71
C LEU A 358 26.26 -5.40 18.20
N VAL A 359 27.40 -5.89 17.74
CA VAL A 359 27.71 -6.02 16.31
C VAL A 359 27.97 -7.49 15.95
N LEU A 360 27.28 -8.00 14.94
CA LEU A 360 27.45 -9.38 14.45
C LEU A 360 28.16 -9.42 13.11
N PHE A 361 29.00 -10.43 12.92
CA PHE A 361 29.79 -10.65 11.71
C PHE A 361 30.25 -12.11 11.58
N TYR A 362 30.63 -12.50 10.36
CA TYR A 362 31.22 -13.82 10.07
C TYR A 362 32.75 -13.77 10.19
N SER A 363 33.36 -14.75 10.85
CA SER A 363 34.83 -14.85 10.97
C SER A 363 35.31 -16.30 11.12
N SER A 364 36.51 -16.58 10.62
CA SER A 364 37.25 -17.83 10.85
C SER A 364 38.30 -17.71 11.97
N ARG A 365 38.41 -16.53 12.62
CA ARG A 365 39.40 -16.29 13.66
C ARG A 365 39.07 -17.08 14.93
N SER A 366 39.96 -18.01 15.25
CA SER A 366 39.88 -18.83 16.47
C SER A 366 40.20 -18.07 17.76
N ASP A 367 40.74 -16.85 17.65
CA ASP A 367 41.24 -16.05 18.77
C ASP A 367 40.34 -14.86 19.14
N LEU A 368 39.15 -14.71 18.52
CA LEU A 368 38.22 -13.62 18.81
C LEU A 368 37.53 -13.76 20.17
N GLY A 369 37.31 -14.99 20.66
CA GLY A 369 36.46 -15.25 21.83
C GLY A 369 36.74 -16.61 22.47
N PRO A 370 35.72 -17.28 23.05
CA PRO A 370 35.86 -18.65 23.55
C PRO A 370 36.52 -19.54 22.49
N ALA A 371 37.42 -20.43 22.93
CA ALA A 371 38.27 -21.21 22.02
C ALA A 371 37.44 -21.88 20.91
N ASP A 372 37.70 -21.47 19.68
CA ASP A 372 37.13 -22.07 18.48
C ASP A 372 38.19 -22.98 17.84
N ALA A 373 37.88 -24.27 17.80
CA ALA A 373 38.77 -25.32 17.32
C ALA A 373 38.16 -26.08 16.12
N ASN A 374 37.02 -25.64 15.60
CA ASN A 374 36.30 -26.37 14.54
C ASN A 374 36.87 -26.08 13.14
N GLY A 375 37.65 -24.99 13.01
CA GLY A 375 38.31 -24.61 11.76
C GLY A 375 37.34 -24.18 10.65
N VAL A 376 36.11 -23.82 10.99
CA VAL A 376 35.10 -23.30 10.06
C VAL A 376 34.79 -21.83 10.35
N VAL A 377 34.12 -21.17 9.41
CA VAL A 377 33.60 -19.82 9.65
C VAL A 377 32.41 -19.90 10.59
N ASP A 378 32.43 -19.03 11.60
CA ASP A 378 31.41 -18.90 12.63
C ASP A 378 30.84 -17.47 12.65
N VAL A 379 29.65 -17.33 13.25
CA VAL A 379 29.05 -16.02 13.52
C VAL A 379 29.52 -15.57 14.89
N TYR A 380 30.06 -14.36 14.97
CA TYR A 380 30.52 -13.73 16.21
C TYR A 380 29.69 -12.49 16.52
N ALA A 381 29.47 -12.24 17.81
CA ALA A 381 28.86 -11.03 18.34
C ALA A 381 29.86 -10.32 19.25
N LYS A 382 30.18 -9.06 18.95
CA LYS A 382 30.99 -8.18 19.78
C LYS A 382 30.09 -7.20 20.52
N ARG A 383 30.16 -7.19 21.84
CA ARG A 383 29.56 -6.14 22.67
C ARG A 383 30.57 -5.02 22.85
N MET A 384 30.24 -3.83 22.38
CA MET A 384 31.18 -2.73 22.25
C MET A 384 31.41 -1.99 23.57
N SER A 385 30.42 -1.96 24.45
CA SER A 385 30.48 -1.38 25.80
C SER A 385 31.43 -2.11 26.74
N THR A 386 31.61 -3.42 26.54
CA THR A 386 32.41 -4.30 27.42
C THR A 386 33.62 -4.93 26.73
N GLY A 387 33.66 -4.91 25.39
CA GLY A 387 34.65 -5.63 24.60
C GLY A 387 34.42 -7.15 24.53
N ALA A 388 33.36 -7.68 25.16
CA ALA A 388 33.08 -9.11 25.19
C ALA A 388 32.76 -9.65 23.79
N VAL A 389 33.27 -10.84 23.47
CA VAL A 389 33.01 -11.53 22.21
C VAL A 389 32.33 -12.86 22.49
N THR A 390 31.22 -13.12 21.80
CA THR A 390 30.46 -14.38 21.90
C THR A 390 30.39 -15.05 20.54
N ARG A 391 30.61 -16.37 20.50
CA ARG A 391 30.36 -17.18 19.30
C ARG A 391 28.88 -17.56 19.22
N VAL A 392 28.16 -16.97 18.27
CA VAL A 392 26.70 -17.05 18.08
C VAL A 392 26.30 -18.41 17.52
N SER A 393 27.07 -18.95 16.57
CA SER A 393 26.85 -20.25 15.90
C SER A 393 27.20 -21.47 16.77
N THR A 394 26.72 -21.45 18.02
CA THR A 394 26.95 -22.50 19.02
C THR A 394 25.66 -23.15 19.49
N SER A 395 25.76 -24.32 20.10
CA SER A 395 24.68 -24.95 20.87
C SER A 395 24.38 -24.16 22.16
N ALA A 396 23.35 -24.57 22.89
CA ALA A 396 23.01 -23.97 24.19
C ALA A 396 24.11 -24.10 25.26
N THR A 397 25.00 -25.08 25.12
CA THR A 397 26.13 -25.30 26.04
C THR A 397 27.43 -24.68 25.53
N GLY A 398 27.40 -23.92 24.42
CA GLY A 398 28.58 -23.27 23.82
C GLY A 398 29.40 -24.17 22.90
N GLY A 399 29.01 -25.44 22.71
CA GLY A 399 29.64 -26.35 21.76
C GLY A 399 29.27 -26.03 20.30
N ASP A 400 29.89 -26.73 19.35
CA ASP A 400 29.59 -26.54 17.93
C ASP A 400 28.16 -26.98 17.58
N LEU A 401 27.56 -26.31 16.61
CA LEU A 401 26.32 -26.76 15.99
C LEU A 401 26.59 -27.96 15.07
N PRO A 402 25.57 -28.79 14.79
CA PRO A 402 25.70 -29.89 13.81
C PRO A 402 25.88 -29.39 12.37
N ARG A 403 25.77 -28.08 12.13
CA ARG A 403 25.88 -27.41 10.82
C ARG A 403 26.77 -26.20 10.97
N SER A 404 27.60 -25.95 9.97
CA SER A 404 28.49 -24.78 9.92
C SER A 404 27.72 -23.57 9.40
N ALA A 405 27.98 -22.39 9.98
CA ALA A 405 27.35 -21.15 9.53
C ALA A 405 27.72 -20.86 8.06
N THR A 406 26.75 -20.36 7.30
CA THR A 406 26.92 -20.00 5.89
C THR A 406 26.12 -18.75 5.55
N GLY A 407 26.81 -17.72 5.07
CA GLY A 407 26.22 -16.43 4.70
C GLY A 407 26.10 -16.22 3.18
N PRO A 408 25.90 -14.96 2.75
CA PRO A 408 26.03 -13.71 3.53
C PRO A 408 24.82 -13.29 4.39
N ALA A 409 23.64 -13.90 4.26
CA ALA A 409 22.44 -13.51 5.02
C ALA A 409 22.67 -13.48 6.55
N LEU A 410 22.24 -12.42 7.22
CA LEU A 410 22.40 -12.19 8.66
C LEU A 410 21.37 -11.15 9.12
N ALA A 411 20.74 -11.35 10.28
CA ALA A 411 19.82 -10.38 10.87
C ALA A 411 19.86 -10.43 12.41
N LEU A 412 19.49 -9.32 13.07
CA LEU A 412 19.50 -9.16 14.53
C LEU A 412 18.30 -8.33 14.99
N THR A 413 17.61 -8.71 16.07
CA THR A 413 16.57 -7.85 16.67
C THR A 413 17.16 -6.56 17.24
N PRO A 414 16.43 -5.43 17.24
CA PRO A 414 16.94 -4.18 17.77
C PRO A 414 17.38 -4.26 19.24
N ASP A 415 16.68 -5.05 20.06
CA ASP A 415 17.05 -5.31 21.46
C ASP A 415 18.27 -6.23 21.65
N GLY A 416 18.87 -6.73 20.57
CA GLY A 416 20.00 -7.64 20.58
C GLY A 416 19.68 -9.04 21.11
N ARG A 417 18.40 -9.41 21.21
CA ARG A 417 17.96 -10.67 21.81
C ARG A 417 18.05 -11.87 20.88
N PHE A 418 17.78 -11.71 19.58
CA PHE A 418 17.74 -12.81 18.63
C PHE A 418 18.57 -12.53 17.39
N ALA A 419 19.39 -13.50 16.99
CA ALA A 419 20.16 -13.45 15.75
C ALA A 419 19.70 -14.54 14.78
N LEU A 420 19.65 -14.21 13.49
CA LEU A 420 19.36 -15.15 12.41
C LEU A 420 20.59 -15.34 11.53
N PHE A 421 20.90 -16.60 11.21
CA PHE A 421 21.97 -16.95 10.28
C PHE A 421 21.67 -18.29 9.60
N PRO A 422 21.96 -18.45 8.30
CA PRO A 422 21.88 -19.75 7.65
C PRO A 422 23.05 -20.65 8.07
N ALA A 423 22.84 -21.96 8.02
CA ALA A 423 23.88 -22.95 8.25
C ALA A 423 23.62 -24.20 7.40
N THR A 424 24.68 -24.92 7.06
CA THR A 424 24.61 -26.15 6.26
C THR A 424 25.53 -27.24 6.79
N GLY A 425 25.15 -28.49 6.55
CA GLY A 425 25.96 -29.67 6.83
C GLY A 425 26.44 -30.34 5.54
N SER A 426 27.24 -31.40 5.65
CA SER A 426 27.72 -32.16 4.50
C SER A 426 26.56 -32.79 3.72
N GLY A 427 26.23 -32.24 2.55
CA GLY A 427 25.19 -32.77 1.64
C GLY A 427 23.74 -32.48 2.04
N GLY A 428 23.50 -31.64 3.05
CA GLY A 428 22.15 -31.25 3.48
C GLY A 428 21.69 -29.89 2.92
N PRO A 429 20.39 -29.53 3.05
CA PRO A 429 19.91 -28.21 2.67
C PRO A 429 20.53 -27.12 3.57
N VAL A 430 20.66 -25.91 3.03
CA VAL A 430 20.91 -24.72 3.86
C VAL A 430 19.64 -24.43 4.65
N VAL A 431 19.75 -24.36 5.98
CA VAL A 431 18.62 -24.08 6.87
C VAL A 431 18.88 -22.79 7.65
N LEU A 432 17.81 -22.12 8.09
CA LEU A 432 17.90 -20.88 8.85
C LEU A 432 17.86 -21.17 10.36
N TYR A 433 18.90 -20.77 11.08
CA TYR A 433 18.93 -20.80 12.54
C TYR A 433 18.50 -19.46 13.13
N ARG A 434 17.83 -19.54 14.28
CA ARG A 434 17.61 -18.45 15.22
C ARG A 434 18.33 -18.75 16.53
N LYS A 435 19.24 -17.89 16.94
CA LYS A 435 19.95 -17.96 18.23
C LYS A 435 19.35 -16.94 19.19
N THR A 436 19.04 -17.38 20.40
CA THR A 436 18.69 -16.48 21.51
C THR A 436 19.96 -16.06 22.22
N LEU A 437 20.28 -14.78 22.21
CA LEU A 437 21.49 -14.20 22.79
C LEU A 437 21.30 -13.78 24.25
N THR A 438 20.12 -13.28 24.60
CA THR A 438 19.81 -12.77 25.95
C THR A 438 18.39 -13.16 26.38
N GLY A 439 18.10 -13.03 27.68
CA GLY A 439 16.79 -13.30 28.25
C GLY A 439 16.43 -14.78 28.35
N ALA A 440 15.13 -15.07 28.42
CA ALA A 440 14.63 -16.45 28.54
C ALA A 440 15.03 -17.27 27.29
N GLY A 441 15.68 -18.42 27.53
CA GLY A 441 16.19 -19.28 26.46
C GLY A 441 17.57 -18.89 25.92
N ALA A 442 18.30 -17.97 26.56
CA ALA A 442 19.66 -17.58 26.15
C ALA A 442 20.56 -18.81 25.90
N GLY A 443 21.30 -18.75 24.79
CA GLY A 443 22.11 -19.86 24.28
C GLY A 443 21.37 -20.80 23.33
N GLN A 444 20.03 -20.87 23.36
CA GLN A 444 19.30 -21.79 22.48
C GLN A 444 19.44 -21.37 21.01
N ALA A 445 19.79 -22.34 20.17
CA ALA A 445 19.82 -22.23 18.71
C ALA A 445 18.78 -23.19 18.13
N THR A 446 17.82 -22.66 17.36
CA THR A 446 16.70 -23.42 16.80
C THR A 446 16.63 -23.23 15.30
N VAL A 447 16.43 -24.30 14.54
CA VAL A 447 16.13 -24.20 13.11
C VAL A 447 14.71 -23.64 12.96
N VAL A 448 14.59 -22.49 12.30
CA VAL A 448 13.31 -21.81 12.06
C VAL A 448 12.77 -22.03 10.66
N SER A 449 13.59 -22.42 9.67
CA SER A 449 13.08 -22.80 8.35
C SER A 449 12.47 -24.22 8.37
N THR A 450 11.28 -24.37 8.96
CA THR A 450 10.57 -25.66 9.05
C THR A 450 9.07 -25.54 8.81
N ILE A 451 8.47 -26.65 8.38
CA ILE A 451 7.02 -26.87 8.25
C ILE A 451 6.66 -28.07 9.11
N GLY A 452 5.94 -27.82 10.21
CA GLY A 452 5.93 -28.77 11.31
C GLY A 452 7.37 -29.09 11.74
N SER A 453 7.73 -30.37 11.70
CA SER A 453 9.08 -30.86 12.01
C SER A 453 10.02 -30.97 10.80
N THR A 454 9.52 -30.73 9.58
CA THR A 454 10.31 -30.91 8.35
C THR A 454 11.09 -29.64 8.05
N GLU A 455 12.41 -29.74 7.93
CA GLU A 455 13.26 -28.63 7.52
C GLU A 455 13.03 -28.27 6.04
N VAL A 456 13.09 -26.97 5.75
CA VAL A 456 12.95 -26.40 4.41
C VAL A 456 14.24 -25.67 4.08
N GLY A 457 14.76 -25.94 2.88
CA GLY A 457 15.94 -25.25 2.36
C GLY A 457 15.66 -23.77 2.12
N VAL A 458 16.62 -22.91 2.44
CA VAL A 458 16.56 -21.46 2.20
C VAL A 458 17.68 -20.99 1.28
N PHE A 459 17.47 -19.85 0.63
CA PHE A 459 18.57 -19.05 0.08
C PHE A 459 19.32 -18.36 1.22
N ARG A 460 20.55 -17.92 0.93
CA ARG A 460 21.45 -17.32 1.93
C ARG A 460 21.98 -15.97 1.49
N ASP A 461 21.31 -15.34 0.53
CA ASP A 461 21.75 -14.10 -0.09
C ASP A 461 21.41 -12.92 0.83
N THR A 462 22.18 -11.83 0.73
CA THR A 462 21.92 -10.63 1.53
C THR A 462 20.54 -10.09 1.17
N GLY A 463 19.68 -9.87 2.17
CA GLY A 463 18.30 -9.42 1.95
C GLY A 463 17.29 -10.54 1.73
N ASP A 464 17.67 -11.82 1.80
CA ASP A 464 16.73 -12.95 1.68
C ASP A 464 16.29 -13.52 3.04
N VAL A 465 16.68 -12.88 4.14
CA VAL A 465 16.19 -13.17 5.49
C VAL A 465 15.90 -11.86 6.23
N ASP A 466 14.88 -11.86 7.08
CA ASP A 466 14.57 -10.72 7.94
C ASP A 466 13.79 -11.16 9.19
N LEU A 467 13.61 -10.25 10.14
CA LEU A 467 12.93 -10.48 11.42
C LEU A 467 12.13 -9.26 11.88
N SER A 468 11.00 -9.50 12.55
CA SER A 468 10.30 -8.45 13.28
C SER A 468 11.09 -8.02 14.52
N ASP A 469 10.84 -6.80 15.03
CA ASP A 469 11.58 -6.23 16.16
C ASP A 469 11.48 -7.08 17.43
N ASP A 470 10.33 -7.70 17.66
CA ASP A 470 10.11 -8.64 18.78
C ASP A 470 10.74 -10.02 18.56
N GLY A 471 11.26 -10.27 17.36
CA GLY A 471 11.85 -11.52 16.91
C GLY A 471 10.85 -12.68 16.79
N ARG A 472 9.54 -12.42 16.86
CA ARG A 472 8.50 -13.45 16.73
C ARG A 472 8.36 -13.91 15.29
N TYR A 473 8.39 -12.98 14.34
CA TYR A 473 8.22 -13.27 12.92
C TYR A 473 9.58 -13.31 12.24
N VAL A 474 9.79 -14.33 11.41
CA VAL A 474 11.01 -14.52 10.64
C VAL A 474 10.64 -14.64 9.17
N ALA A 475 11.17 -13.78 8.32
CA ALA A 475 11.01 -13.87 6.88
C ALA A 475 12.22 -14.56 6.24
N PHE A 476 11.98 -15.38 5.22
CA PHE A 476 13.03 -16.04 4.45
C PHE A 476 12.57 -16.42 3.04
N VAL A 477 13.52 -16.50 2.12
CA VAL A 477 13.32 -17.06 0.77
C VAL A 477 13.70 -18.54 0.76
N THR A 478 12.79 -19.39 0.31
CA THR A 478 12.99 -20.85 0.25
C THR A 478 13.72 -21.28 -1.03
N SER A 479 14.68 -22.19 -0.92
CA SER A 479 15.31 -22.88 -2.06
C SER A 479 14.64 -24.23 -2.39
N ALA A 480 13.71 -24.68 -1.55
CA ALA A 480 12.84 -25.84 -1.77
C ALA A 480 11.38 -25.48 -1.48
N ARG A 481 10.44 -26.03 -2.24
CA ARG A 481 9.01 -25.67 -2.08
C ARG A 481 8.48 -26.13 -0.72
N PRO A 482 7.82 -25.26 0.07
CA PRO A 482 7.18 -25.63 1.33
C PRO A 482 6.22 -26.82 1.27
N THR A 483 5.42 -26.94 0.22
CA THR A 483 4.48 -28.04 0.04
C THR A 483 5.15 -29.36 -0.37
N ALA A 484 6.42 -29.31 -0.78
CA ALA A 484 7.25 -30.46 -1.11
C ALA A 484 8.71 -30.21 -0.70
N PRO A 485 9.04 -30.17 0.61
CA PRO A 485 10.34 -29.69 1.11
C PRO A 485 11.56 -30.47 0.63
N GLY A 486 11.37 -31.73 0.22
CA GLY A 486 12.43 -32.57 -0.36
C GLY A 486 12.65 -32.38 -1.86
N SER A 487 11.82 -31.56 -2.53
CA SER A 487 12.00 -31.21 -3.94
C SER A 487 12.81 -29.91 -4.07
N SER A 488 13.94 -29.97 -4.75
CA SER A 488 14.65 -28.76 -5.18
C SER A 488 13.86 -28.11 -6.31
N GLY A 489 13.32 -26.91 -6.06
CA GLY A 489 12.74 -26.06 -7.10
C GLY A 489 13.78 -25.08 -7.59
N SER A 490 13.81 -24.75 -8.87
CA SER A 490 14.72 -23.74 -9.43
C SER A 490 14.29 -22.29 -9.13
N VAL A 491 13.29 -22.08 -8.27
CA VAL A 491 12.63 -20.78 -8.07
C VAL A 491 12.50 -20.52 -6.57
N GLY A 492 13.05 -19.39 -6.10
CA GLY A 492 12.91 -18.96 -4.72
C GLY A 492 11.56 -18.31 -4.44
N LEU A 493 11.00 -18.60 -3.27
CA LEU A 493 9.69 -18.11 -2.83
C LEU A 493 9.81 -17.53 -1.41
N ALA A 494 9.20 -16.38 -1.16
CA ALA A 494 9.31 -15.62 0.07
C ALA A 494 8.19 -15.94 1.06
N TYR A 495 8.56 -16.22 2.32
CA TYR A 495 7.62 -16.55 3.39
C TYR A 495 7.96 -15.83 4.68
N ARG A 496 6.94 -15.55 5.49
CA ARG A 496 7.07 -15.22 6.91
C ARG A 496 6.62 -16.41 7.75
N LYS A 497 7.43 -16.80 8.71
CA LYS A 497 7.08 -17.75 9.78
C LYS A 497 6.77 -17.05 11.08
N ASP A 498 5.66 -17.44 11.71
CA ASP A 498 5.41 -17.17 13.12
C ASP A 498 6.13 -18.23 13.97
N THR A 499 7.16 -17.84 14.71
CA THR A 499 7.95 -18.77 15.53
C THR A 499 7.19 -19.30 16.75
N ALA A 500 6.11 -18.64 17.16
CA ALA A 500 5.29 -19.08 18.29
C ALA A 500 4.31 -20.19 17.89
N THR A 501 3.72 -20.08 16.69
CA THR A 501 2.69 -21.02 16.21
C THR A 501 3.20 -22.02 15.17
N GLY A 502 4.35 -21.73 14.55
CA GLY A 502 4.88 -22.48 13.41
C GLY A 502 4.19 -22.17 12.07
N ALA A 503 3.21 -21.27 12.05
CA ALA A 503 2.47 -20.92 10.85
C ALA A 503 3.36 -20.22 9.80
N LEU A 504 3.21 -20.61 8.54
CA LEU A 504 3.83 -19.93 7.39
C LEU A 504 2.78 -19.10 6.64
N ALA A 505 3.17 -17.89 6.24
CA ALA A 505 2.42 -17.03 5.33
C ALA A 505 3.32 -16.68 4.14
N ALA A 506 2.85 -16.91 2.91
CA ALA A 506 3.56 -16.48 1.71
C ALA A 506 3.52 -14.95 1.57
N LEU A 507 4.62 -14.35 1.13
CA LEU A 507 4.68 -12.93 0.79
C LEU A 507 4.10 -12.71 -0.62
N GLY A 508 4.59 -13.44 -1.63
CA GLY A 508 3.92 -13.53 -2.94
C GLY A 508 2.78 -14.54 -2.97
N ASP A 509 2.34 -14.97 -4.15
CA ASP A 509 1.23 -15.94 -4.26
C ASP A 509 1.63 -17.37 -3.81
N GLY A 510 2.91 -17.61 -3.55
CA GLY A 510 3.46 -18.88 -3.08
C GLY A 510 3.48 -20.00 -4.12
N GLN A 511 3.14 -19.69 -5.39
CA GLN A 511 3.04 -20.66 -6.49
C GLN A 511 3.61 -20.16 -7.83
N THR A 512 4.19 -18.95 -7.87
CA THR A 512 4.81 -18.44 -9.09
C THR A 512 5.96 -19.33 -9.59
N THR A 513 6.26 -19.20 -10.89
CA THR A 513 7.51 -19.67 -11.48
C THR A 513 8.60 -18.60 -11.48
N ALA A 514 8.34 -17.43 -10.89
CA ALA A 514 9.27 -16.31 -10.83
C ALA A 514 9.93 -16.23 -9.47
N TRP A 515 11.16 -15.75 -9.45
CA TRP A 515 11.93 -15.69 -8.22
C TRP A 515 11.44 -14.54 -7.33
N GLU A 516 11.06 -14.85 -6.10
CA GLU A 516 10.84 -13.89 -5.03
C GLU A 516 12.11 -13.75 -4.18
N HIS A 517 12.58 -12.53 -3.95
CA HIS A 517 13.86 -12.23 -3.29
C HIS A 517 13.87 -10.81 -2.69
N GLN A 518 14.95 -10.41 -2.00
CA GLN A 518 15.11 -9.06 -1.41
C GLN A 518 13.89 -8.68 -0.57
N ILE A 519 13.70 -9.42 0.51
CA ILE A 519 12.56 -9.34 1.40
C ILE A 519 12.81 -8.38 2.56
N ALA A 520 11.72 -7.88 3.15
CA ALA A 520 11.77 -7.17 4.43
C ALA A 520 10.47 -7.40 5.22
N LEU A 521 10.52 -7.23 6.53
CA LEU A 521 9.36 -7.12 7.42
C LEU A 521 9.33 -5.72 8.03
N ASP A 522 8.13 -5.18 8.21
CA ASP A 522 7.99 -4.04 9.11
C ASP A 522 8.25 -4.45 10.57
N PRO A 523 8.52 -3.49 11.49
CA PRO A 523 8.75 -3.75 12.91
C PRO A 523 7.76 -4.71 13.57
N THR A 524 6.49 -4.68 13.17
CA THR A 524 5.43 -5.53 13.73
C THR A 524 5.38 -6.94 13.13
N GLY A 525 6.02 -7.15 11.98
CA GLY A 525 5.94 -8.37 11.17
C GLY A 525 4.60 -8.58 10.48
N ARG A 526 3.69 -7.59 10.49
CA ARG A 526 2.39 -7.66 9.79
C ARG A 526 2.55 -7.45 8.29
N TRP A 527 3.41 -6.53 7.89
CA TRP A 527 3.64 -6.14 6.52
C TRP A 527 4.92 -6.80 6.01
N GLY A 528 4.79 -7.59 4.94
CA GLY A 528 5.92 -8.23 4.28
C GLY A 528 6.21 -7.58 2.94
N PHE A 529 7.48 -7.38 2.63
CA PHE A 529 7.94 -6.83 1.37
C PHE A 529 8.76 -7.88 0.63
N PHE A 530 8.60 -7.94 -0.68
CA PHE A 530 9.33 -8.90 -1.54
C PHE A 530 9.47 -8.33 -2.95
N SER A 531 10.54 -8.74 -3.63
CA SER A 531 10.80 -8.37 -5.01
C SER A 531 10.52 -9.55 -5.93
N THR A 532 9.82 -9.34 -7.04
CA THR A 532 9.59 -10.38 -8.04
C THR A 532 9.31 -9.79 -9.42
N THR A 533 9.51 -10.60 -10.46
CA THR A 533 9.07 -10.31 -11.84
C THR A 533 7.72 -10.92 -12.18
N ALA A 534 7.13 -11.71 -11.26
CA ALA A 534 5.80 -12.24 -11.48
C ALA A 534 4.79 -11.10 -11.52
N ALA A 535 3.92 -11.14 -12.53
CA ALA A 535 2.79 -10.23 -12.60
C ALA A 535 1.86 -10.46 -11.39
N VAL A 536 1.90 -9.53 -10.45
CA VAL A 536 0.88 -9.39 -9.42
C VAL A 536 -0.25 -8.53 -10.00
N THR A 537 -1.49 -8.69 -9.56
CA THR A 537 -2.64 -7.93 -10.08
C THR A 537 -2.35 -6.41 -10.09
N GLY A 538 -2.32 -5.82 -11.30
CA GLY A 538 -2.04 -4.39 -11.50
C GLY A 538 -0.63 -4.09 -12.00
N ASP A 539 0.29 -5.05 -11.98
CA ASP A 539 1.61 -4.96 -12.59
C ASP A 539 1.62 -5.53 -14.02
N THR A 540 2.16 -4.74 -14.95
CA THR A 540 2.19 -5.04 -16.38
C THR A 540 3.50 -4.63 -17.05
N ASN A 541 4.52 -4.21 -16.29
CA ASN A 541 5.73 -3.61 -16.86
C ASN A 541 6.80 -4.66 -17.24
N GLY A 542 6.72 -5.89 -16.71
CA GLY A 542 7.66 -6.96 -16.98
C GLY A 542 9.05 -6.79 -16.35
N HIS A 543 9.18 -5.95 -15.32
CA HIS A 543 10.42 -5.70 -14.58
C HIS A 543 10.41 -6.38 -13.21
N THR A 544 11.55 -6.38 -12.52
CA THR A 544 11.57 -6.76 -11.10
C THR A 544 11.00 -5.60 -10.28
N ASP A 545 9.90 -5.88 -9.59
CA ASP A 545 9.14 -4.92 -8.80
C ASP A 545 9.13 -5.29 -7.33
N VAL A 546 9.07 -4.28 -6.46
CA VAL A 546 8.90 -4.46 -5.02
C VAL A 546 7.42 -4.39 -4.70
N PHE A 547 6.93 -5.35 -3.93
CA PHE A 547 5.55 -5.43 -3.48
C PHE A 547 5.48 -5.45 -1.96
N ARG A 548 4.42 -4.86 -1.41
CA ARG A 548 4.04 -4.98 0.00
C ARG A 548 2.80 -5.84 0.12
N ARG A 549 2.81 -6.80 1.04
CA ARG A 549 1.64 -7.60 1.43
C ARG A 549 1.20 -7.30 2.86
N ASP A 550 -0.11 -7.10 3.04
CA ASP A 550 -0.73 -7.24 4.35
C ASP A 550 -0.86 -8.73 4.68
N LEU A 551 -0.07 -9.24 5.63
CA LEU A 551 -0.12 -10.66 5.99
C LEU A 551 -1.31 -10.99 6.93
N GLN A 552 -2.17 -10.02 7.22
CA GLN A 552 -3.46 -10.21 7.89
C GLN A 552 -4.62 -10.14 6.88
N ALA A 553 -4.66 -9.11 6.04
CA ALA A 553 -5.75 -8.91 5.07
C ALA A 553 -5.53 -9.62 3.73
N GLY A 554 -4.29 -9.99 3.41
CA GLY A 554 -3.90 -10.61 2.14
C GLY A 554 -3.77 -9.65 0.95
N THR A 555 -3.98 -8.35 1.16
CA THR A 555 -3.86 -7.34 0.11
C THR A 555 -2.41 -7.12 -0.31
N VAL A 556 -2.18 -6.90 -1.60
CA VAL A 556 -0.85 -6.65 -2.16
C VAL A 556 -0.84 -5.30 -2.87
N VAL A 557 0.20 -4.51 -2.66
CA VAL A 557 0.40 -3.17 -3.22
C VAL A 557 1.76 -3.10 -3.90
N LEU A 558 1.80 -2.53 -5.11
CA LEU A 558 3.04 -2.24 -5.83
C LEU A 558 3.77 -1.05 -5.17
N VAL A 559 5.00 -1.29 -4.72
CA VAL A 559 5.84 -0.29 -4.05
C VAL A 559 6.65 0.51 -5.06
N THR A 560 7.21 -0.18 -6.07
CA THR A 560 7.89 0.42 -7.23
C THR A 560 6.88 0.97 -8.25
N ALA A 561 5.96 1.79 -7.74
CA ALA A 561 4.96 2.47 -8.53
C ALA A 561 5.21 3.98 -8.56
N ASP A 562 4.63 4.65 -9.54
CA ASP A 562 4.54 6.10 -9.57
C ASP A 562 3.69 6.63 -8.40
N ALA A 563 3.49 7.95 -8.40
CA ALA A 563 2.67 8.61 -7.41
C ALA A 563 1.22 8.07 -7.37
N ASP A 564 0.68 7.61 -8.49
CA ASP A 564 -0.71 7.17 -8.61
C ASP A 564 -0.85 5.65 -8.45
N GLY A 565 0.21 4.94 -8.05
CA GLY A 565 0.20 3.50 -7.87
C GLY A 565 0.29 2.73 -9.18
N ARG A 566 0.67 3.37 -10.29
CA ARG A 566 0.84 2.71 -11.58
C ARG A 566 2.25 2.16 -11.74
N PRO A 567 2.42 1.01 -12.42
CA PRO A 567 3.74 0.52 -12.79
C PRO A 567 4.49 1.58 -13.60
N VAL A 568 5.75 1.81 -13.25
CA VAL A 568 6.62 2.69 -14.02
C VAL A 568 7.41 1.89 -15.04
N THR A 569 7.86 2.56 -16.10
CA THR A 569 8.77 1.92 -17.06
C THR A 569 10.10 1.61 -16.39
N GLY A 570 10.62 0.39 -16.56
CA GLY A 570 11.99 0.04 -16.17
C GLY A 570 13.01 0.33 -17.29
N PRO A 571 14.29 0.01 -17.07
CA PRO A 571 15.34 0.12 -18.09
C PRO A 571 15.04 -0.75 -19.32
N ALA A 572 15.49 -0.35 -20.51
CA ALA A 572 15.27 -1.14 -21.73
C ALA A 572 16.11 -2.43 -21.72
N GLY A 573 15.48 -3.61 -21.85
CA GLY A 573 16.17 -4.90 -21.91
C GLY A 573 15.40 -6.03 -21.22
N ALA A 574 16.01 -7.21 -21.11
CA ALA A 574 15.52 -8.30 -20.26
C ALA A 574 15.94 -8.06 -18.80
N VAL A 575 15.11 -8.51 -17.86
CA VAL A 575 15.42 -8.49 -16.41
C VAL A 575 16.81 -9.09 -16.18
N ALA A 576 17.72 -8.27 -15.65
CA ALA A 576 19.06 -8.68 -15.28
C ALA A 576 19.25 -8.52 -13.77
N ALA A 577 20.24 -9.20 -13.18
CA ALA A 577 20.59 -9.00 -11.77
C ALA A 577 20.95 -7.54 -11.42
N ALA A 578 21.20 -6.71 -12.43
CA ALA A 578 21.39 -5.27 -12.31
C ALA A 578 20.08 -4.50 -11.96
N GLU A 579 18.90 -5.07 -12.19
CA GLU A 579 17.61 -4.49 -11.75
C GLU A 579 17.32 -4.76 -10.27
N TYR A 580 18.03 -5.69 -9.63
CA TYR A 580 17.74 -6.06 -8.25
C TYR A 580 18.05 -4.89 -7.31
N GLY A 581 16.98 -4.34 -6.75
CA GLY A 581 17.01 -3.32 -5.72
C GLY A 581 17.19 -3.92 -4.32
N ARG A 582 17.15 -3.06 -3.31
CA ARG A 582 17.00 -3.46 -1.91
C ARG A 582 15.89 -2.65 -1.27
N VAL A 583 15.11 -3.28 -0.40
CA VAL A 583 14.04 -2.63 0.36
C VAL A 583 14.36 -2.70 1.85
N ILE A 584 14.06 -1.62 2.56
CA ILE A 584 14.02 -1.55 4.02
C ILE A 584 12.65 -1.04 4.42
N ALA A 585 11.95 -1.81 5.24
CA ALA A 585 10.66 -1.46 5.80
C ALA A 585 10.83 -0.70 7.11
N VAL A 586 10.70 0.62 7.06
CA VAL A 586 10.71 1.48 8.27
C VAL A 586 9.40 1.31 9.03
N SER A 587 8.29 1.20 8.29
CA SER A 587 6.98 0.82 8.82
C SER A 587 6.18 0.11 7.73
N GLY A 588 4.92 -0.20 8.01
CA GLY A 588 4.00 -0.71 6.99
C GLY A 588 3.86 0.23 5.79
N ASP A 589 3.93 1.54 5.99
CA ASP A 589 3.71 2.54 4.93
C ASP A 589 4.97 3.27 4.49
N LEU A 590 6.01 3.36 5.33
CA LEU A 590 7.26 4.04 5.00
C LEU A 590 8.35 3.03 4.65
N VAL A 591 8.88 3.14 3.44
CA VAL A 591 9.98 2.28 2.95
C VAL A 591 11.12 3.12 2.38
N VAL A 592 12.34 2.63 2.58
CA VAL A 592 13.53 3.13 1.92
C VAL A 592 13.98 2.04 0.96
N LEU A 593 14.16 2.37 -0.32
CA LEU A 593 14.47 1.38 -1.34
C LEU A 593 15.42 1.89 -2.40
N THR A 594 16.26 1.02 -2.93
CA THR A 594 16.98 1.26 -4.19
C THR A 594 16.27 0.56 -5.33
N THR A 595 16.13 1.23 -6.47
CA THR A 595 15.57 0.62 -7.69
C THR A 595 16.08 1.35 -8.93
N SER A 596 16.22 0.64 -10.05
CA SER A 596 16.51 1.25 -11.36
C SER A 596 15.27 1.79 -12.07
N GLN A 597 14.10 1.61 -11.45
CA GLN A 597 12.83 2.12 -11.92
C GLN A 597 12.64 3.58 -11.48
N GLY A 598 12.27 4.45 -12.43
CA GLY A 598 12.06 5.87 -12.17
C GLY A 598 10.76 6.13 -11.42
N LEU A 599 10.81 6.13 -10.08
CA LEU A 599 9.64 6.42 -9.23
C LEU A 599 9.26 7.91 -9.24
N LEU A 600 10.16 8.76 -9.72
CA LEU A 600 9.95 10.18 -9.94
C LEU A 600 9.98 10.50 -11.44
N PRO A 601 9.10 11.37 -11.96
CA PRO A 601 9.12 11.75 -13.38
C PRO A 601 10.43 12.38 -13.85
N ALA A 602 11.21 12.94 -12.92
CA ALA A 602 12.52 13.51 -13.22
C ALA A 602 13.61 12.44 -13.39
N ASP A 603 13.41 11.24 -12.84
CA ASP A 603 14.37 10.15 -12.99
C ASP A 603 14.22 9.50 -14.37
N THR A 604 15.16 9.85 -15.23
CA THR A 604 15.31 9.27 -16.57
C THR A 604 16.64 8.55 -16.75
N ASN A 605 17.44 8.41 -15.69
CA ASN A 605 18.84 7.97 -15.80
C ASN A 605 18.96 6.44 -15.95
N ARG A 606 17.90 5.70 -15.56
CA ARG A 606 17.80 4.23 -15.65
C ARG A 606 18.90 3.49 -14.88
N VAL A 607 19.50 4.12 -13.87
CA VAL A 607 20.44 3.49 -12.93
C VAL A 607 19.77 3.28 -11.58
N ARG A 608 20.36 2.46 -10.72
CA ARG A 608 19.81 2.26 -9.37
C ARG A 608 19.89 3.56 -8.55
N ASP A 609 18.72 3.98 -8.11
CA ASP A 609 18.48 5.23 -7.42
C ASP A 609 17.79 4.95 -6.08
N LEU A 610 18.12 5.77 -5.07
CA LEU A 610 17.65 5.62 -3.70
C LEU A 610 16.41 6.47 -3.48
N TYR A 611 15.32 5.82 -3.10
CA TYR A 611 14.03 6.43 -2.86
C TYR A 611 13.58 6.24 -1.41
N VAL A 612 12.81 7.20 -0.93
CA VAL A 612 11.90 7.03 0.19
C VAL A 612 10.49 7.02 -0.37
N LYS A 613 9.72 5.97 -0.09
CA LYS A 613 8.34 5.84 -0.54
C LYS A 613 7.43 5.76 0.68
N ASP A 614 6.49 6.69 0.75
CA ASP A 614 5.33 6.64 1.64
C ASP A 614 4.19 6.03 0.85
N LEU A 615 3.70 4.87 1.25
CA LEU A 615 2.66 4.10 0.58
C LEU A 615 1.25 4.52 0.98
N ALA A 616 1.08 5.18 2.14
CA ALA A 616 -0.20 5.74 2.55
C ALA A 616 -0.53 6.99 1.74
N ALA A 617 0.48 7.84 1.53
CA ALA A 617 0.38 8.96 0.59
C ALA A 617 0.53 8.47 -0.85
N GLY A 618 1.41 7.51 -1.11
CA GLY A 618 1.87 7.10 -2.44
C GLY A 618 3.10 7.89 -2.93
N THR A 619 3.60 8.87 -2.16
CA THR A 619 4.69 9.76 -2.56
C THR A 619 6.04 9.06 -2.56
N ALA A 620 6.81 9.23 -3.64
CA ALA A 620 8.24 8.93 -3.67
C ALA A 620 9.03 10.23 -3.55
N LEU A 621 10.12 10.22 -2.80
CA LEU A 621 11.04 11.34 -2.62
C LEU A 621 12.48 10.85 -2.72
N SER A 622 13.38 11.76 -3.10
CA SER A 622 14.81 11.56 -2.85
C SER A 622 15.06 11.71 -1.35
N PRO A 623 15.92 10.88 -0.74
CA PRO A 623 16.26 10.94 0.68
C PRO A 623 17.04 12.22 1.06
N VAL A 624 17.58 12.96 0.09
CA VAL A 624 18.40 14.17 0.30
C VAL A 624 17.61 15.46 0.02
N ALA A 625 16.32 15.36 -0.28
CA ALA A 625 15.46 16.48 -0.72
C ALA A 625 14.53 17.00 0.37
#